data_AF-A0A016TDJ0-F1
#
_entry.id   AF-A0A016TDJ0-F1
#
_cell.length_a   1.000
_cell.length_b   1.000
_cell.length_c   1.000
_cell.angle_alpha   90.00
_cell.angle_beta   90.00
_cell.angle_gamma   90.00
#
_symmetry.space_group_name_H-M   'P 1'
#
loop_
_entity.id
_entity.type
_entity.pdbx_description
1 polymer ?
#
loop_
_entity_poly.entity_id
_entity_poly.type
_entity_poly.pdbx_seq_one_letter_code
_entity_poly.pdbx_strand_id
1 'polypeptide(L)'
;MHSGRVCQHNPYRDKHVDIVNGAIAMRGDFLNAFWAWHDLASFIIALGAFTTFWSILTAILIRFQWYVEALGMISLLVEASLGAPQLIRNWQRKSTQGMSIPMVLAWLCGDLAKTGYFVATGSPLQFWVCAILQISIDIFILGQVFVYRKNTGSSELPYSSSSPVHSVVD
;
A
#
# COMPACT_ATOMS: atom_id res chain seq x y z
N MET A 1 -50.09 -10.77 55.62
CA MET A 1 -49.29 -11.92 55.14
C MET A 1 -48.72 -11.61 53.76
N HIS A 2 -47.52 -11.03 53.68
CA HIS A 2 -46.68 -11.17 52.49
C HIS A 2 -45.23 -11.21 52.97
N SER A 3 -44.67 -12.41 52.90
CA SER A 3 -43.33 -12.76 53.33
C SER A 3 -42.32 -12.04 52.44
N GLY A 4 -41.72 -10.97 52.98
CA GLY A 4 -40.58 -10.31 52.36
C GLY A 4 -39.39 -11.25 52.44
N ARG A 5 -39.08 -11.94 51.34
CA ARG A 5 -37.82 -12.68 51.19
C ARG A 5 -36.69 -11.66 51.33
N VAL A 6 -36.08 -11.62 52.51
CA VAL A 6 -34.80 -10.95 52.75
C VAL A 6 -33.79 -11.65 51.84
N CYS A 7 -33.44 -11.02 50.73
CA CYS A 7 -32.33 -11.45 49.89
C CYS A 7 -31.09 -11.50 50.80
N GLN A 8 -30.64 -12.71 51.15
CA GLN A 8 -29.41 -12.92 51.89
C GLN A 8 -28.27 -12.28 51.09
N HIS A 9 -27.80 -11.13 51.57
CA HIS A 9 -26.64 -10.43 51.04
C HIS A 9 -25.44 -11.35 51.28
N ASN A 10 -25.03 -12.09 50.25
CA ASN A 10 -23.89 -12.99 50.34
C ASN A 10 -22.63 -12.19 49.94
N PRO A 11 -21.82 -11.72 50.90
CA PRO A 11 -20.68 -10.84 50.63
C PRO A 11 -19.60 -11.49 49.76
N TYR A 12 -19.64 -12.81 49.58
CA TYR A 12 -18.74 -13.53 48.69
C TYR A 12 -19.15 -13.43 47.20
N ARG A 13 -20.45 -13.35 46.91
CA ARG A 13 -20.96 -13.22 45.54
C ARG A 13 -20.66 -11.83 44.98
N ASP A 14 -20.83 -10.79 45.80
CA ASP A 14 -20.63 -9.40 45.36
C ASP A 14 -19.16 -9.12 45.04
N LYS A 15 -18.22 -9.56 45.89
CA LYS A 15 -16.78 -9.44 45.61
C LYS A 15 -16.36 -10.11 44.30
N HIS A 16 -16.97 -11.25 43.97
CA HIS A 16 -16.67 -11.96 42.74
C HIS A 16 -17.23 -11.24 41.50
N VAL A 17 -18.40 -10.60 41.63
CA VAL A 17 -18.99 -9.76 40.58
C VAL A 17 -18.16 -8.48 40.40
N ASP A 18 -17.65 -7.88 41.46
CA ASP A 18 -16.80 -6.69 41.41
C ASP A 18 -15.42 -6.97 40.78
N ILE A 19 -14.80 -8.12 41.09
CA ILE A 19 -13.54 -8.55 40.47
C ILE A 19 -13.73 -8.83 38.98
N VAL A 20 -14.83 -9.52 38.61
CA VAL A 20 -15.15 -9.82 37.22
C VAL A 20 -15.49 -8.53 36.45
N ASN A 21 -16.26 -7.62 37.05
CA ASN A 21 -16.58 -6.32 36.47
C ASN A 21 -15.34 -5.43 36.34
N GLY A 22 -14.42 -5.45 37.30
CA GLY A 22 -13.15 -4.73 37.24
C GLY A 22 -12.21 -5.27 36.15
N ALA A 23 -12.15 -6.59 35.98
CA ALA A 23 -11.37 -7.22 34.91
C ALA A 23 -11.97 -6.97 33.51
N ILE A 24 -13.30 -6.96 33.40
CA ILE A 24 -14.01 -6.64 32.14
C ILE A 24 -13.88 -5.15 31.82
N ALA A 25 -13.95 -4.26 32.80
CA ALA A 25 -13.75 -2.81 32.64
C ALA A 25 -12.33 -2.49 32.17
N MET A 26 -11.31 -3.10 32.79
CA MET A 26 -9.90 -2.90 32.39
C MET A 26 -9.63 -3.33 30.94
N ARG A 27 -10.33 -4.35 30.45
CA ARG A 27 -10.25 -4.79 29.04
C ARG A 27 -11.02 -3.88 28.08
N GLY A 28 -12.14 -3.30 28.52
CA GLY A 28 -12.95 -2.37 27.73
C GLY A 28 -12.30 -0.99 27.57
N ASP A 29 -11.66 -0.49 28.63
CA ASP A 29 -10.95 0.79 28.62
C ASP A 29 -9.67 0.71 27.79
N PHE A 30 -8.95 -0.42 27.82
CA PHE A 30 -7.78 -0.61 26.99
C PHE A 30 -8.10 -0.51 25.49
N LEU A 31 -9.15 -1.15 24.98
CA LEU A 31 -9.45 -1.11 23.54
C LEU A 31 -9.88 0.28 23.05
N ASN A 32 -10.59 1.04 23.88
CA ASN A 32 -10.99 2.41 23.56
C ASN A 32 -9.82 3.41 23.72
N ALA A 33 -8.96 3.24 24.73
CA ALA A 33 -7.77 4.06 24.93
C ALA A 33 -6.65 3.70 23.94
N PHE A 34 -6.56 2.44 23.52
CA PHE A 34 -5.61 1.96 22.53
C PHE A 34 -5.85 2.60 21.17
N TRP A 35 -7.07 2.99 20.81
CA TRP A 35 -7.35 3.65 19.53
C TRP A 35 -7.42 5.19 19.63
N ALA A 36 -7.35 5.76 20.84
CA ALA A 36 -7.41 7.20 21.10
C ALA A 36 -6.02 7.81 21.32
N TRP A 37 -5.18 7.78 20.29
CA TRP A 37 -3.79 8.25 20.34
C TRP A 37 -3.69 9.79 20.42
N HIS A 38 -3.79 10.35 21.63
CA HIS A 38 -3.57 11.78 21.86
C HIS A 38 -2.10 12.15 22.12
N ASP A 39 -1.21 11.16 22.30
CA ASP A 39 0.20 11.35 22.63
C ASP A 39 1.12 10.55 21.68
N LEU A 40 2.03 11.26 21.01
CA LEU A 40 3.02 10.68 20.09
C LEU A 40 3.92 9.65 20.79
N ALA A 41 4.21 9.80 22.08
CA ALA A 41 5.08 8.88 22.81
C ALA A 41 4.46 7.48 22.94
N SER A 42 3.17 7.40 23.27
CA SER A 42 2.44 6.12 23.37
C SER A 42 2.35 5.41 22.02
N PHE A 43 2.19 6.17 20.94
CA PHE A 43 2.23 5.65 19.57
C PHE A 43 3.61 5.05 19.22
N ILE A 44 4.71 5.76 19.51
CA ILE A 44 6.07 5.28 19.21
C ILE A 44 6.41 4.03 20.03
N ILE A 45 5.99 3.96 21.30
CA ILE A 45 6.22 2.78 22.14
C ILE A 45 5.46 1.57 21.60
N ALA A 46 4.18 1.74 21.22
CA ALA A 46 3.39 0.68 20.62
C ALA A 46 3.97 0.21 19.28
N LEU A 47 4.41 1.15 18.43
CA LEU A 47 5.06 0.85 17.17
C LEU A 47 6.40 0.14 17.38
N GLY A 48 7.19 0.59 18.35
CA GLY A 48 8.47 -0.02 18.75
C GLY A 48 8.29 -1.45 19.26
N ALA A 49 7.29 -1.69 20.11
CA ALA A 49 6.96 -3.02 20.60
C ALA A 49 6.50 -3.95 19.48
N PHE A 50 5.64 -3.47 18.58
CA PHE A 50 5.17 -4.22 17.42
C PHE A 50 6.33 -4.56 16.45
N THR A 51 7.16 -3.58 16.11
CA THR A 51 8.32 -3.78 15.23
C THR A 51 9.34 -4.75 15.84
N THR A 52 9.61 -4.64 17.14
CA THR A 52 10.51 -5.57 17.87
C THR A 52 9.96 -6.99 17.84
N PHE A 53 8.66 -7.16 18.08
CA PHE A 53 8.01 -8.47 18.01
C PHE A 53 8.17 -9.12 16.63
N TRP A 54 7.82 -8.40 15.56
CA TRP A 54 7.97 -8.92 14.19
C TRP A 54 9.43 -9.13 13.78
N SER A 55 10.34 -8.30 14.27
CA SER A 55 11.78 -8.44 14.04
C SER A 55 12.34 -9.71 14.67
N ILE A 56 12.01 -9.99 15.94
CA ILE A 56 12.42 -11.22 16.63
C ILE A 56 11.82 -12.45 15.92
N LEU A 57 10.54 -12.39 15.58
CA LEU A 57 9.86 -13.47 14.85
C LEU A 57 10.56 -13.75 13.51
N THR A 58 10.88 -12.70 12.75
CA THR A 58 11.59 -12.81 11.47
C THR A 58 13.01 -13.34 11.65
N ALA A 59 13.73 -12.92 12.70
CA ALA A 59 15.09 -13.38 12.99
C ALA A 59 15.15 -14.87 13.33
N ILE A 60 14.12 -15.42 13.98
CA ILE A 60 14.01 -16.86 14.24
C ILE A 60 13.68 -17.62 12.95
N LEU A 61 12.76 -17.07 12.14
CA LEU A 61 12.25 -17.72 10.93
C LEU A 61 13.17 -17.60 9.71
N ILE A 62 14.16 -16.69 9.70
CA ILE A 62 15.11 -16.51 8.58
C ILE A 62 15.95 -17.76 8.29
N ARG A 63 16.06 -18.68 9.26
CA ARG A 63 16.70 -19.99 9.06
C ARG A 63 15.94 -20.86 8.06
N PHE A 64 14.66 -20.61 7.82
CA PHE A 64 13.86 -21.33 6.86
C PHE A 64 13.89 -20.65 5.50
N GLN A 65 14.40 -21.36 4.48
CA GLN A 65 14.58 -20.81 3.14
C GLN A 65 13.26 -20.38 2.48
N TRP A 66 12.19 -21.17 2.62
CA TRP A 66 10.87 -20.88 2.08
C TRP A 66 10.24 -19.61 2.68
N TYR A 67 10.59 -19.25 3.92
CA TYR A 67 10.09 -18.04 4.57
C TYR A 67 10.72 -16.79 3.97
N VAL A 68 12.04 -16.82 3.74
CA VAL A 68 12.78 -15.73 3.10
C VAL A 68 12.30 -15.53 1.66
N GLU A 69 12.10 -16.63 0.94
CA GLU A 69 11.52 -16.66 -0.39
C GLU A 69 10.11 -16.05 -0.41
N ALA A 70 9.21 -16.46 0.48
CA ALA A 70 7.85 -15.90 0.56
C ALA A 70 7.83 -14.40 0.91
N LEU A 71 8.68 -13.94 1.84
CA LEU A 71 8.81 -12.52 2.15
C LEU A 71 9.31 -11.71 0.94
N GLY A 72 10.26 -12.26 0.19
CA GLY A 72 10.73 -11.68 -1.07
C GLY A 72 9.59 -11.53 -2.10
N MET A 73 8.76 -12.56 -2.29
CA MET A 73 7.57 -12.48 -3.15
C MET A 73 6.64 -11.35 -2.72
N ILE A 74 6.30 -11.30 -1.43
CA ILE A 74 5.34 -10.33 -0.90
C ILE A 74 5.88 -8.92 -1.05
N SER A 75 7.15 -8.69 -0.71
CA SER A 75 7.80 -7.39 -0.87
C SER A 75 7.74 -6.90 -2.32
N LEU A 76 8.04 -7.77 -3.28
CA LEU A 76 8.07 -7.42 -4.71
C LEU A 76 6.65 -7.26 -5.30
N LEU A 77 5.66 -7.98 -4.78
CA LEU A 77 4.26 -7.79 -5.13
C LEU A 77 3.72 -6.46 -4.59
N VAL A 78 4.09 -6.07 -3.38
CA VAL A 78 3.74 -4.77 -2.81
C VAL A 78 4.36 -3.64 -3.63
N GLU A 79 5.62 -3.79 -4.03
CA GLU A 79 6.31 -2.85 -4.92
C GLU A 79 5.58 -2.71 -6.26
N ALA A 80 5.24 -3.83 -6.92
CA ALA A 80 4.44 -3.82 -8.15
C ALA A 80 3.05 -3.20 -7.98
N SER A 81 2.44 -3.38 -6.79
CA SER A 81 1.13 -2.82 -6.45
C SER A 81 1.15 -1.30 -6.34
N LEU A 82 2.31 -0.65 -6.24
CA LEU A 82 2.40 0.82 -6.27
C LEU A 82 2.06 1.39 -7.66
N GLY A 83 2.40 0.67 -8.74
CA GLY A 83 2.09 1.06 -10.12
C GLY A 83 0.65 0.75 -10.54
N ALA A 84 0.02 -0.27 -9.96
CA ALA A 84 -1.34 -0.72 -10.29
C ALA A 84 -2.46 0.35 -10.12
N PRO A 85 -2.57 1.10 -9.01
CA PRO A 85 -3.60 2.12 -8.88
C PRO A 85 -3.39 3.27 -9.87
N GLN A 86 -2.14 3.56 -10.23
CA GLN A 86 -1.81 4.56 -11.23
C GLN A 86 -2.26 4.11 -12.63
N LEU A 87 -2.08 2.83 -12.95
CA LEU A 87 -2.56 2.23 -14.19
C LEU A 87 -4.09 2.27 -14.31
N ILE A 88 -4.81 1.89 -13.24
CA ILE A 88 -6.28 1.90 -13.23
C ILE A 88 -6.82 3.31 -13.44
N ARG A 89 -6.24 4.31 -12.75
CA ARG A 89 -6.64 5.71 -12.90
C ARG A 89 -6.39 6.24 -14.31
N ASN A 90 -5.28 5.83 -14.93
CA ASN A 90 -4.94 6.20 -16.29
C ASN A 90 -5.95 5.62 -17.30
N TRP A 91 -6.32 4.35 -17.13
CA TRP A 91 -7.35 3.71 -17.94
C TRP A 91 -8.72 4.42 -17.80
N GLN A 92 -9.14 4.71 -16.58
CA GLN A 92 -10.45 5.35 -16.34
C GLN A 92 -10.55 6.76 -16.92
N ARG A 93 -9.46 7.55 -16.88
CA ARG A 93 -9.48 8.95 -17.33
C ARG A 93 -9.16 9.14 -18.81
N LYS A 94 -8.61 8.12 -19.49
CA LYS A 94 -8.15 8.19 -20.91
C LYS A 94 -7.27 9.43 -21.22
N SER A 95 -6.65 10.01 -20.20
CA SER A 95 -5.87 11.24 -20.27
C SER A 95 -4.79 11.18 -19.20
N THR A 96 -3.55 11.38 -19.62
CA THR A 96 -2.34 11.40 -18.77
C THR A 96 -1.93 12.79 -18.33
N GLN A 97 -2.85 13.76 -18.33
CA GLN A 97 -2.56 15.07 -17.76
C GLN A 97 -2.26 14.95 -16.26
N GLY A 98 -0.99 15.21 -15.90
CA GLY A 98 -0.49 15.19 -14.52
C GLY A 98 0.44 14.02 -14.17
N MET A 99 0.72 13.09 -15.09
CA MET A 99 1.68 12.00 -14.83
C MET A 99 3.08 12.34 -15.36
N SER A 100 4.08 12.32 -14.46
CA SER A 100 5.48 12.61 -14.80
C SER A 100 6.13 11.42 -15.52
N ILE A 101 6.33 11.52 -16.83
CA ILE A 101 7.07 10.54 -17.64
C ILE A 101 8.49 10.27 -17.11
N PRO A 102 9.31 11.28 -16.75
CA PRO A 102 10.66 11.00 -16.25
C PRO A 102 10.64 10.21 -14.93
N MET A 103 9.58 10.33 -14.13
CA MET A 103 9.41 9.50 -12.93
C MET A 103 9.23 8.02 -13.28
N VAL A 104 8.36 7.71 -14.26
CA VAL A 104 8.12 6.33 -14.71
C VAL A 104 9.37 5.74 -15.37
N LEU A 105 10.11 6.54 -16.14
CA LEU A 105 11.40 6.11 -16.71
C LEU A 105 12.45 5.84 -15.63
N ALA A 106 12.46 6.64 -14.55
CA ALA A 106 13.34 6.40 -13.41
C ALA A 106 12.97 5.10 -12.67
N TRP A 107 11.68 4.78 -12.55
CA TRP A 107 11.22 3.48 -12.01
C TRP A 107 11.71 2.31 -12.86
N LEU A 108 11.48 2.36 -14.18
CA LEU A 108 11.96 1.34 -15.10
C LEU A 108 13.49 1.18 -15.04
N CYS A 109 14.22 2.29 -14.94
CA CYS A 109 15.69 2.25 -14.80
C CYS A 109 16.12 1.57 -13.49
N GLY A 110 15.43 1.85 -12.39
CA GLY A 110 15.63 1.17 -11.11
C GLY A 110 15.38 -0.33 -11.20
N ASP A 111 14.30 -0.75 -11.83
CA ASP A 111 13.95 -2.17 -12.03
C ASP A 111 14.96 -2.90 -12.92
N LEU A 112 15.45 -2.24 -13.98
CA LEU A 112 16.50 -2.77 -14.83
C LEU A 112 17.83 -2.93 -14.08
N ALA A 113 18.21 -1.94 -13.26
CA ALA A 113 19.41 -2.02 -12.44
C ALA A 113 19.31 -3.14 -11.38
N LYS A 114 18.15 -3.27 -10.72
CA LYS A 114 17.85 -4.34 -9.76
C LYS A 114 17.92 -5.72 -10.42
N THR A 115 17.36 -5.85 -11.61
CA THR A 115 17.43 -7.08 -12.40
C THR A 115 18.88 -7.40 -12.78
N GLY A 116 19.65 -6.41 -13.25
CA GLY A 116 21.07 -6.57 -13.56
C GLY A 116 21.90 -7.05 -12.37
N TYR A 117 21.59 -6.55 -11.17
CA TYR A 117 22.19 -7.03 -9.93
C TYR A 117 21.86 -8.50 -9.65
N PHE A 118 20.60 -8.92 -9.82
CA PHE A 118 20.19 -10.32 -9.65
C PHE A 118 20.85 -11.26 -10.67
N VAL A 119 21.06 -10.80 -11.91
CA VAL A 119 21.80 -11.54 -12.94
C VAL A 119 23.26 -11.74 -12.52
N ALA A 120 23.92 -10.68 -12.06
CA ALA A 120 25.32 -10.72 -11.66
C ALA A 120 25.57 -11.59 -10.41
N THR A 121 24.60 -11.64 -9.48
CA THR A 121 24.70 -12.42 -8.23
C THR A 121 24.17 -13.84 -8.34
N GLY A 122 23.59 -14.26 -9.47
CA GLY A 122 23.04 -15.61 -9.63
C GLY A 122 21.87 -15.90 -8.68
N SER A 123 21.01 -14.91 -8.46
CA SER A 123 19.88 -15.02 -7.53
C SER A 123 18.84 -16.08 -7.98
N PRO A 124 18.10 -16.73 -7.04
CA PRO A 124 17.17 -17.82 -7.35
C PRO A 124 16.04 -17.38 -8.31
N LEU A 125 15.48 -18.36 -9.03
CA LEU A 125 14.49 -18.17 -10.12
C LEU A 125 13.28 -17.32 -9.73
N GLN A 126 12.90 -17.33 -8.46
CA GLN A 126 11.76 -16.55 -7.96
C GLN A 126 11.96 -15.03 -8.14
N PHE A 127 13.17 -14.52 -7.89
CA PHE A 127 13.48 -13.11 -8.06
C PHE A 127 13.46 -12.70 -9.54
N TRP A 128 13.86 -13.60 -10.44
CA TRP A 128 13.79 -13.39 -11.87
C TRP A 128 12.35 -13.24 -12.37
N VAL A 129 11.46 -14.15 -11.98
CA VAL A 129 10.04 -14.09 -12.39
C VAL A 129 9.38 -12.80 -11.91
N CYS A 130 9.66 -12.38 -10.68
CA CYS A 130 9.14 -11.12 -10.13
C CYS A 130 9.70 -9.89 -10.85
N ALA A 131 11.01 -9.87 -11.12
CA ALA A 131 11.66 -8.75 -11.80
C ALA A 131 11.12 -8.54 -13.22
N ILE A 132 10.88 -9.63 -13.96
CA ILE A 132 10.26 -9.57 -15.29
C ILE A 132 8.84 -9.01 -15.20
N LEU A 133 8.04 -9.45 -14.21
CA LEU A 133 6.69 -8.93 -14.01
C LEU A 133 6.70 -7.42 -13.69
N GLN A 134 7.61 -6.95 -12.85
CA GLN A 134 7.75 -5.52 -12.51
C GLN A 134 8.07 -4.67 -13.75
N ILE A 135 9.10 -5.06 -14.51
CA ILE A 135 9.46 -4.40 -15.78
C ILE A 135 8.28 -4.40 -16.75
N SER A 136 7.50 -5.49 -16.82
CA SER A 136 6.34 -5.58 -17.70
C SER A 136 5.23 -4.57 -17.34
N ILE A 137 5.00 -4.34 -16.05
CA ILE A 137 4.00 -3.38 -15.55
C ILE A 137 4.46 -1.95 -15.89
N ASP A 138 5.74 -1.64 -15.67
CA ASP A 138 6.31 -0.33 -15.99
C ASP A 138 6.24 -0.01 -17.48
N ILE A 139 6.57 -0.98 -18.35
CA ILE A 139 6.42 -0.85 -19.81
C ILE A 139 4.96 -0.61 -20.18
N PHE A 140 4.01 -1.32 -19.55
CA PHE A 140 2.59 -1.16 -19.83
C PHE A 140 2.09 0.23 -19.44
N ILE A 141 2.51 0.75 -18.27
CA ILE A 141 2.22 2.12 -17.83
C ILE A 141 2.81 3.14 -18.81
N LEU A 142 4.07 2.98 -19.21
CA LEU A 142 4.74 3.87 -20.16
C LEU A 142 4.04 3.85 -21.53
N GLY A 143 3.64 2.67 -22.01
CA GLY A 143 2.89 2.49 -23.24
C GLY A 143 1.55 3.22 -23.21
N GLN A 144 0.79 3.10 -22.12
CA GLN A 144 -0.45 3.87 -21.95
C GLN A 144 -0.19 5.37 -22.00
N VAL A 145 0.85 5.85 -21.32
CA VAL A 145 1.19 7.29 -21.32
C VAL A 145 1.54 7.79 -22.72
N PHE A 146 2.28 7.00 -23.50
CA PHE A 146 2.65 7.36 -24.87
C PHE A 146 1.43 7.40 -25.80
N VAL A 147 0.53 6.42 -25.70
CA VAL A 147 -0.69 6.33 -26.54
C VAL A 147 -1.65 7.49 -26.24
N TYR A 148 -1.96 7.76 -24.96
CA TYR A 148 -2.90 8.84 -24.61
C TYR A 148 -2.35 10.24 -24.97
N ARG A 149 -1.02 10.44 -24.91
CA ARG A 149 -0.41 11.69 -25.35
C ARG A 149 -0.40 11.85 -26.87
N LYS A 150 -0.11 10.77 -27.61
CA LYS A 150 -0.19 10.78 -29.09
C LYS A 150 -1.60 11.09 -29.58
N ASN A 151 -2.62 10.52 -28.95
CA ASN A 151 -4.02 10.79 -29.31
C ASN A 151 -4.44 12.23 -29.04
N THR A 152 -3.87 12.89 -28.03
CA THR A 152 -4.13 14.31 -27.75
C THR A 152 -3.40 15.23 -28.75
N GLY A 153 -2.17 14.91 -29.14
CA GLY A 153 -1.38 15.69 -30.11
C GLY A 153 -1.89 15.60 -31.55
N SER A 154 -2.48 14.48 -31.96
CA SER A 154 -3.07 14.35 -33.31
C SER A 154 -4.36 15.15 -33.51
N SER A 155 -5.06 15.53 -32.44
CA SER A 155 -6.25 16.40 -32.49
C SER A 155 -5.89 17.89 -32.70
N GLU A 156 -4.62 18.27 -32.57
CA GLU A 156 -4.10 19.61 -32.94
C GLU A 156 -3.45 19.62 -34.33
N LEU A 157 -3.86 18.72 -35.23
CA LEU A 157 -3.61 18.95 -36.65
C LEU A 157 -4.26 20.28 -37.05
N PRO A 158 -3.53 21.21 -37.69
CA PRO A 158 -4.05 22.53 -38.02
C PRO A 158 -5.22 22.35 -38.99
N TYR A 159 -6.43 22.60 -38.49
CA TYR A 159 -7.58 22.85 -39.32
C TYR A 159 -7.28 24.12 -40.13
N SER A 160 -6.95 23.89 -41.40
CA SER A 160 -7.19 24.77 -42.54
C SER A 160 -6.68 26.21 -42.48
N SER A 161 -5.57 26.47 -43.16
CA SER A 161 -5.34 27.77 -43.80
C SER A 161 -5.05 27.61 -45.30
N SER A 162 -5.87 26.82 -45.99
CA SER A 162 -6.05 26.87 -47.44
C SER A 162 -7.56 26.99 -47.68
N SER A 163 -8.16 28.05 -48.18
CA SER A 163 -7.79 29.15 -49.10
C SER A 163 -8.94 30.20 -49.04
N PRO A 164 -9.19 31.12 -50.01
CA PRO A 164 -8.38 32.11 -50.74
C PRO A 164 -8.87 33.59 -50.50
N VAL A 165 -8.08 34.56 -51.01
CA VAL A 165 -8.40 35.96 -51.38
C VAL A 165 -9.63 36.64 -50.73
N HIS A 166 -9.35 37.59 -49.82
CA HIS A 166 -10.13 38.82 -49.72
C HIS A 166 -9.17 40.01 -49.94
N SER A 167 -9.00 40.39 -51.21
CA SER A 167 -8.71 41.77 -51.59
C SER A 167 -9.76 42.69 -50.95
N VAL A 168 -9.34 43.75 -50.25
CA VAL A 168 -10.01 45.05 -50.03
C VAL A 168 -9.21 45.82 -48.94
N VAL A 169 -8.75 47.03 -49.31
CA VAL A 169 -8.02 48.10 -48.56
C VAL A 169 -6.69 47.70 -47.90
N ASP A 170 -5.53 48.31 -48.20
CA ASP A 170 -5.22 49.70 -48.59
C ASP A 170 -4.22 49.80 -49.76
#